data_AF-A0A1H4J1J8-F1
#
_entry.id   AF-A0A1H4J1J8-F1
#
_cell.length_a   1.000
_cell.length_b   1.000
_cell.length_c   1.000
_cell.angle_alpha   90.00
_cell.angle_beta   90.00
_cell.angle_gamma   90.00
#
_symmetry.space_group_name_H-M   'P 1'
#
loop_
_entity.id
_entity.type
_entity.pdbx_description
1 polymer ?
#
loop_
_entity_poly.entity_id
_entity_poly.type
_entity_poly.pdbx_seq_one_letter_code
_entity_poly.pdbx_strand_id
1 'polypeptide(L)' 'MTTATDFIRACSGDVPIHFGQIFGSGLGHLAHAVDGPAIPYADLPGFQHVSVSGHKPHRHIGTPEGIRVAVFAREH' A
#
# COMPACT_ATOMS: atom_id res chain seq x y z
N MET A 1 -10.97 -18.58 2.57
CA MET A 1 -9.87 -17.88 1.86
C MET A 1 -9.83 -16.46 2.39
N THR A 2 -8.69 -16.01 2.91
CA THR A 2 -8.52 -14.62 3.39
C THR A 2 -8.34 -13.71 2.18
N THR A 3 -9.11 -12.62 2.10
CA THR A 3 -8.99 -11.64 1.03
C THR A 3 -7.89 -10.60 1.33
N ALA A 4 -7.45 -9.84 0.34
CA ALA A 4 -6.58 -8.68 0.59
C ALA A 4 -7.21 -7.68 1.57
N THR A 5 -8.53 -7.48 1.52
CA THR A 5 -9.24 -6.58 2.44
C THR A 5 -9.15 -7.07 3.88
N ASP A 6 -9.31 -8.37 4.12
CA ASP A 6 -9.21 -8.96 5.45
C ASP A 6 -7.79 -8.80 6.00
N PHE A 7 -6.77 -9.04 5.17
CA PHE A 7 -5.38 -8.86 5.56
C PHE A 7 -5.05 -7.39 5.86
N ILE A 8 -5.51 -6.47 5.02
CA ILE A 8 -5.32 -5.02 5.22
C ILE A 8 -5.94 -4.56 6.55
N ARG A 9 -7.15 -5.02 6.88
CA ARG A 9 -7.81 -4.70 8.15
C ARG A 9 -7.05 -5.28 9.34
N ALA A 10 -6.57 -6.52 9.24
CA ALA A 10 -5.77 -7.12 10.30
C ALA A 10 -4.48 -6.34 10.60
N CYS A 11 -3.83 -5.78 9.58
CA CYS A 11 -2.59 -5.02 9.73
C CYS A 11 -2.79 -3.53 10.07
N SER A 12 -3.93 -2.93 9.72
CA SER A 12 -4.12 -1.48 9.77
C SER A 12 -5.32 -1.04 10.63
N GLY A 13 -6.14 -1.97 11.13
CA GLY A 13 -7.38 -1.72 11.84
C GLY A 13 -8.57 -1.41 10.92
N ASP A 14 -9.76 -1.30 11.51
CA ASP A 14 -11.03 -1.18 10.79
C ASP A 14 -11.46 0.27 10.47
N VAL A 15 -10.65 1.26 10.86
CA VAL A 15 -10.96 2.66 10.58
C VAL A 15 -10.98 2.89 9.05
N PRO A 16 -12.10 3.41 8.49
CA PRO A 16 -12.25 3.61 7.06
C PRO A 16 -11.14 4.46 6.43
N ILE A 17 -10.75 4.10 5.21
CA ILE A 17 -9.85 4.89 4.38
C ILE A 17 -10.69 5.91 3.61
N HIS A 18 -10.28 7.17 3.60
CA HIS A 18 -10.99 8.21 2.84
C HIS A 18 -10.83 8.04 1.33
N PHE A 19 -9.62 7.75 0.87
CA PHE A 19 -9.33 7.43 -0.53
C PHE A 19 -8.06 6.59 -0.70
N GLY A 20 -7.96 5.93 -1.86
CA GLY A 20 -6.76 5.24 -2.32
C GLY A 20 -6.04 6.05 -3.38
N GLN A 21 -4.71 6.15 -3.27
CA GLN A 21 -3.85 6.82 -4.25
C GLN A 21 -2.86 5.81 -4.85
N ILE A 22 -2.75 5.79 -6.17
CA ILE A 22 -1.74 4.99 -6.88
C ILE A 22 -0.63 5.94 -7.34
N PHE A 23 0.62 5.61 -6.98
CA PHE A 23 1.83 6.28 -7.46
C PHE A 23 2.48 5.42 -8.54
N GLY A 24 2.52 5.96 -9.75
CA GLY A 24 3.19 5.34 -10.89
C GLY A 24 4.71 5.42 -10.83
N SER A 25 5.35 5.04 -11.93
CA SER A 25 6.82 5.00 -12.06
C SER A 25 7.47 6.31 -11.63
N GLY A 26 8.56 6.22 -10.86
CA GLY A 26 9.32 7.36 -10.34
C GLY A 26 8.70 8.04 -9.11
N LEU A 27 7.45 7.75 -8.77
CA LEU A 27 6.76 8.33 -7.61
C LEU A 27 6.75 7.40 -6.39
N GLY A 28 7.36 6.22 -6.47
CA GLY A 28 7.40 5.24 -5.37
C GLY A 28 7.99 5.82 -4.07
N HIS A 29 8.95 6.73 -4.19
CA HIS A 29 9.57 7.41 -3.05
C HIS A 29 8.57 8.24 -2.22
N LEU A 30 7.50 8.78 -2.84
CA LEU A 30 6.47 9.55 -2.14
C LEU A 30 5.64 8.69 -1.19
N ALA A 31 5.58 7.38 -1.42
CA ALA A 31 4.86 6.49 -0.53
C ALA A 31 5.51 6.40 0.86
N HIS A 32 6.81 6.69 0.98
CA HIS A 32 7.50 6.76 2.28
C HIS A 32 7.15 8.00 3.10
N ALA A 33 6.50 8.99 2.51
CA ALA A 33 6.01 10.16 3.24
C ALA A 33 4.73 9.88 4.05
N VAL A 34 4.12 8.70 3.86
CA VAL A 34 2.94 8.29 4.62
C VAL A 34 3.40 7.53 5.86
N ASP A 35 3.15 8.10 7.03
CA ASP A 35 3.39 7.43 8.30
C ASP A 35 2.49 6.20 8.45
N GLY A 36 3.08 5.00 8.44
CA GLY A 36 2.30 3.77 8.51
C GLY A 36 3.05 2.49 8.16
N PRO A 37 2.43 1.32 8.38
CA PRO A 37 3.02 0.06 8.00
C PRO A 37 3.05 -0.08 6.47
N ALA A 38 4.26 -0.32 5.96
CA ALA A 38 4.50 -0.76 4.60
C ALA A 38 4.13 -2.24 4.48
N ILE A 39 3.10 -2.54 3.68
CA ILE A 39 2.69 -3.91 3.38
C ILE A 39 3.20 -4.27 1.98
N PRO A 40 4.10 -5.26 1.85
CA PRO A 40 4.51 -5.78 0.55
C PRO A 40 3.33 -6.31 -0.25
N TYR A 41 3.30 -6.09 -1.57
CA TYR A 41 2.23 -6.66 -2.41
C TYR A 41 2.24 -8.20 -2.40
N ALA A 42 3.40 -8.81 -2.13
CA ALA A 42 3.54 -10.25 -1.98
C ALA A 42 2.70 -10.84 -0.83
N ASP A 43 2.34 -10.01 0.16
CA ASP A 43 1.54 -10.40 1.31
C ASP A 43 0.04 -10.15 1.08
N LEU A 44 -0.35 -9.57 -0.06
CA LEU A 44 -1.73 -9.21 -0.39
C LEU A 44 -2.34 -10.20 -1.39
N PRO A 45 -3.25 -11.09 -0.97
CA PRO A 45 -3.90 -12.04 -1.85
C PRO A 45 -4.58 -11.37 -3.06
N GLY A 46 -4.21 -11.79 -4.28
CA GLY A 46 -4.75 -11.26 -5.53
C GLY A 46 -4.00 -10.03 -6.09
N PHE A 47 -2.96 -9.54 -5.41
CA PHE A 47 -2.08 -8.52 -5.97
C PHE A 47 -1.06 -9.14 -6.93
N GLN A 48 -0.63 -8.35 -7.92
CA GLN A 48 0.38 -8.79 -8.88
C GLN A 48 1.76 -8.89 -8.20
N HIS A 49 2.43 -10.03 -8.36
CA HIS A 49 3.78 -10.27 -7.81
C HIS A 49 4.91 -9.95 -8.80
N VAL A 50 4.61 -9.31 -9.94
CA VAL A 50 5.62 -9.04 -10.97
C VAL A 50 6.51 -7.89 -10.51
N SER A 51 7.75 -8.22 -10.14
CA SER A 51 8.83 -7.26 -9.91
C SER A 51 9.80 -7.36 -11.08
N VAL A 52 10.03 -6.27 -11.81
CA VAL A 52 11.28 -6.15 -12.57
C VAL A 52 12.41 -5.81 -11.60
N SER A 53 13.62 -6.25 -11.94
CA SER A 53 14.88 -6.13 -11.21
C SER A 53 14.87 -5.26 -9.94
N GLY A 54 14.70 -5.90 -8.77
CA GLY A 54 15.07 -5.33 -7.46
C GLY A 54 14.02 -4.49 -6.73
N HIS A 55 12.90 -4.12 -7.37
CA HIS A 55 11.89 -3.27 -6.71
C HIS A 55 10.77 -4.11 -6.08
N LYS A 56 10.52 -3.86 -4.79
CA LYS A 56 9.45 -4.50 -4.01
C LYS A 56 8.29 -3.50 -3.85
N PRO A 57 7.21 -3.59 -4.65
CA PRO A 57 6.09 -2.70 -4.49
C PRO A 57 5.43 -2.90 -3.13
N HIS A 58 5.08 -1.78 -2.50
CA HIS A 58 4.53 -1.75 -1.15
C HIS A 58 3.36 -0.77 -1.07
N ARG A 59 2.44 -1.09 -0.16
CA ARG A 59 1.29 -0.27 0.19
C ARG A 59 1.47 0.36 1.56
N HIS A 60 1.09 1.62 1.73
CA HIS A 60 1.12 2.32 3.02
C HIS A 60 -0.28 2.73 3.52
N ILE A 61 -0.53 2.38 4.80
CA ILE A 61 -1.55 2.80 5.77
C ILE A 61 -1.31 4.07 6.59
N GLY A 62 -1.70 5.29 6.21
CA GLY A 62 -1.39 6.45 7.08
C GLY A 62 -2.36 7.61 7.05
N THR A 63 -2.01 8.67 7.78
CA THR A 63 -2.82 9.89 7.97
C THR A 63 -2.07 11.19 7.59
N PRO A 64 -1.53 11.34 6.38
CA PRO A 64 -0.91 12.58 5.93
C PRO A 64 -1.92 13.73 6.04
N GLU A 65 -1.49 14.87 6.61
CA GLU A 65 -2.35 16.04 6.84
C GLU A 65 -3.66 15.71 7.59
N GLY A 66 -3.64 14.68 8.45
CA GLY A 66 -4.80 14.24 9.23
C GLY A 66 -5.82 13.39 8.46
N ILE A 67 -5.61 13.10 7.17
CA ILE A 67 -6.56 12.34 6.34
C ILE A 67 -6.07 10.91 6.19
N ARG A 68 -6.88 9.94 6.59
CA ARG A 68 -6.54 8.51 6.45
C ARG A 68 -6.60 8.04 5.00
N VAL A 69 -5.46 7.66 4.43
CA VAL A 69 -5.30 7.27 3.03
C VAL A 69 -4.61 5.92 2.90
N ALA A 70 -4.88 5.24 1.79
CA ALA A 70 -4.09 4.09 1.34
C ALA A 70 -3.27 4.46 0.11
N VAL A 71 -1.96 4.31 0.19
CA VAL A 71 -1.04 4.60 -0.92
C VAL A 71 -0.49 3.32 -1.50
N PHE A 72 -0.52 3.21 -2.83
CA PHE A 72 -0.07 2.08 -3.62
C PHE A 72 1.09 2.52 -4.52
N ALA A 73 2.32 2.10 -4.21
CA ALA A 73 3.48 2.39 -5.05
C ALA A 73 3.72 1.25 -6.06
N ARG A 74 3.81 1.59 -7.34
CA ARG A 74 4.19 0.66 -8.41
C ARG A 74 5.36 1.21 -9.20
N GLU A 75 6.40 0.40 -9.34
CA GLU A 75 7.50 0.63 -10.28
C GLU A 75 7.26 -0.23 -11.51
N HIS A 76 7.70 0.23 -12.69
CA HIS A 76 7.64 -0.52 -13.95
C HIS A 76 8.93 -1.30 -14.18
#